data_AF-A0A8E0RY16-F1
#
_entry.id   AF-A0A8E0RY16-F1
#
_cell.length_a   1.000
_cell.length_b   1.000
_cell.length_c   1.000
_cell.angle_alpha   90.00
_cell.angle_beta   90.00
_cell.angle_gamma   90.00
#
_symmetry.space_group_name_H-M   'P 1'
#
loop_
_entity.id
_entity.type
_entity.pdbx_description
1 polymer ?
#
loop_
_entity_poly.entity_id
_entity_poly.type
_entity_poly.pdbx_seq_one_letter_code
_entity_poly.pdbx_strand_id
1 'polypeptide(L)'
;MSKIYSAGQYEEPFYPHHSQFYGPVKKKIPHHPKTKTSTTHIIANDRGHLLPGQATVPGDCPWSKFVGTWDMPCHPPGNSVDDPVGRSNEGYQYLQRNKAIFNAALNVQRGNKSYSAKKRVSLFSCH
;
A
#
# COMPACT_ATOMS: atom_id res chain seq x y z
N MET A 1 -2.72 13.15 1.51
CA MET A 1 -1.42 13.06 0.80
C MET A 1 -1.26 14.28 -0.08
N SER A 2 -0.13 14.98 0.03
CA SER A 2 0.22 16.08 -0.88
C SER A 2 1.38 15.67 -1.79
N LYS A 3 1.40 16.22 -3.01
CA LYS A 3 2.52 16.12 -3.96
C LYS A 3 2.92 17.54 -4.36
N ILE A 4 4.21 17.73 -4.60
CA ILE A 4 4.76 18.96 -5.15
C ILE A 4 4.97 18.72 -6.64
N TYR A 5 4.49 19.63 -7.49
CA TYR A 5 4.69 19.60 -8.94
C TYR A 5 5.73 20.67 -9.32
N SER A 6 6.48 20.44 -10.40
CA SER A 6 7.42 21.43 -10.91
C SER A 6 6.67 22.66 -11.43
N ALA A 7 7.17 23.84 -11.05
CA ALA A 7 6.69 25.14 -11.52
C ALA A 7 7.55 25.69 -12.68
N GLY A 8 8.41 24.84 -13.28
CA GLY A 8 9.38 25.25 -14.28
C GLY A 8 10.34 26.31 -13.72
N GLN A 9 10.19 27.56 -14.15
CA GLN A 9 11.12 28.65 -13.83
C GLN A 9 11.09 29.11 -12.37
N TYR A 10 10.01 28.84 -11.63
CA TYR A 10 9.81 29.40 -10.28
C TYR A 10 10.10 28.41 -9.14
N GLU A 11 10.65 27.23 -9.43
CA GLU A 11 10.87 26.20 -8.40
C GLU A 11 12.14 26.43 -7.55
N GLU A 12 13.07 27.24 -8.04
CA GLU A 12 14.39 27.44 -7.44
C GLU A 12 14.37 28.00 -6.00
N PRO A 13 13.56 29.03 -5.66
CA PRO A 13 13.47 29.53 -4.28
C PRO A 13 12.91 28.51 -3.28
N PHE A 14 12.18 27.50 -3.77
CA PHE A 14 11.54 26.48 -2.94
C PHE A 14 12.41 25.23 -2.75
N TYR A 15 13.63 25.22 -3.28
CA TYR A 15 14.54 24.12 -3.03
C TYR A 15 14.93 24.06 -1.54
N PRO A 16 15.08 22.86 -0.97
CA PRO A 16 15.47 22.68 0.43
C PRO A 16 16.73 23.44 0.84
N HIS A 17 17.66 23.61 -0.11
CA HIS A 17 18.88 24.39 0.08
C HIS A 17 18.61 25.89 0.29
N HIS A 18 17.55 26.43 -0.29
CA HIS A 18 17.15 27.84 -0.16
C HIS A 18 16.13 28.07 0.97
N SER A 19 15.42 27.03 1.41
CA SER A 19 14.37 27.13 2.44
C SER A 19 14.85 26.90 3.88
N GLN A 20 16.16 27.03 4.14
CA GLN A 20 16.76 26.81 5.47
C GLN A 20 16.44 25.42 6.06
N PHE A 21 16.17 24.43 5.21
CA PHE A 21 15.85 23.07 5.63
C PHE A 21 17.12 22.20 5.67
N TYR A 22 17.53 21.78 6.87
CA TYR A 22 18.78 21.02 7.09
C TYR A 22 18.57 19.50 7.22
N GLY A 23 17.37 19.00 6.98
CA GLY A 23 17.04 17.57 7.09
C GLY A 23 17.33 16.77 5.80
N PRO A 24 17.10 15.44 5.82
CA PRO A 24 17.21 14.60 4.64
C PRO A 24 16.20 15.02 3.57
N VAL A 25 16.71 15.36 2.38
CA VAL A 25 15.90 15.86 1.26
C VAL A 25 15.26 14.70 0.49
N LYS A 26 13.97 14.81 0.18
CA LYS A 26 13.26 13.85 -0.68
C LYS A 26 13.81 13.91 -2.12
N LYS A 27 13.64 12.82 -2.86
CA LYS A 27 14.03 12.73 -4.29
C LYS A 27 13.53 13.95 -5.08
N LYS A 28 14.37 14.43 -6.00
CA LYS A 28 14.08 15.58 -6.88
C LYS A 28 12.68 15.48 -7.46
N ILE A 29 11.95 16.60 -7.44
CA ILE A 29 10.64 16.72 -8.07
C ILE A 29 10.84 16.44 -9.57
N PRO A 30 10.01 15.60 -10.20
CA PRO A 30 10.09 15.42 -11.64
C PRO A 30 9.81 16.76 -12.34
N HIS A 31 10.73 17.18 -13.20
CA HIS A 31 10.67 18.46 -13.92
C HIS A 31 9.40 18.60 -14.78
N HIS A 32 8.82 17.48 -15.26
CA HIS A 32 7.56 17.50 -15.99
C HIS A 32 6.62 16.39 -15.51
N PRO A 33 5.36 16.71 -15.14
CA PRO A 33 4.34 15.69 -14.95
C PRO A 33 4.04 15.02 -16.30
N LYS A 34 3.82 13.70 -16.28
CA LYS A 34 3.42 12.97 -17.47
C LYS A 34 1.97 13.30 -17.83
N THR A 35 1.70 13.61 -19.09
CA THR A 35 0.34 13.78 -19.61
C THR A 35 -0.42 12.47 -19.42
N LYS A 36 -1.61 12.57 -18.81
CA LYS A 36 -2.49 11.42 -18.62
C LYS A 36 -3.44 11.32 -19.81
N THR A 37 -3.37 10.22 -20.54
CA THR A 37 -4.24 9.95 -21.70
C THR A 37 -5.57 9.30 -21.30
N SER A 38 -5.64 8.68 -20.12
CA SER A 38 -6.81 7.90 -19.70
C SER A 38 -7.83 8.69 -18.88
N THR A 39 -9.10 8.37 -19.09
CA THR A 39 -10.24 8.89 -18.34
C THR A 39 -10.14 8.56 -16.84
N THR A 40 -10.71 9.41 -15.99
CA THR A 40 -10.81 9.18 -14.54
C THR A 40 -11.99 8.27 -14.23
N HIS A 41 -11.79 7.27 -13.37
CA HIS A 41 -12.86 6.41 -12.85
C HIS A 41 -12.98 6.59 -11.34
N ILE A 42 -14.20 6.42 -10.83
CA ILE A 42 -14.48 6.49 -9.40
C ILE A 42 -13.93 5.23 -8.73
N ILE A 43 -13.10 5.42 -7.70
CA ILE A 43 -12.43 4.33 -6.99
C ILE A 43 -12.98 4.10 -5.57
N ALA A 44 -13.87 4.97 -5.10
CA ALA A 44 -14.39 4.96 -3.74
C ALA A 44 -15.91 5.18 -3.71
N ASN A 45 -16.56 4.71 -2.65
CA ASN A 45 -17.97 4.92 -2.35
C ASN A 45 -18.21 6.31 -1.76
N ASP A 46 -19.47 6.72 -1.66
CA ASP A 46 -19.91 8.02 -1.09
C ASP A 46 -19.47 8.23 0.37
N ARG A 47 -19.17 7.14 1.07
CA ARG A 47 -18.63 7.15 2.45
C ARG A 47 -17.10 7.28 2.51
N GLY A 48 -16.42 7.36 1.37
CA GLY A 48 -14.94 7.41 1.28
C GLY A 48 -14.23 6.06 1.35
N HIS A 49 -14.97 4.94 1.36
CA HIS A 49 -14.38 3.59 1.34
C HIS A 49 -13.98 3.18 -0.08
N LEU A 50 -12.82 2.55 -0.25
CA LEU A 50 -12.40 2.02 -1.56
C LEU A 50 -13.34 0.91 -2.04
N LEU A 51 -13.60 0.87 -3.35
CA LEU A 51 -14.39 -0.18 -3.97
C LEU A 51 -13.70 -1.56 -3.81
N PRO A 52 -14.48 -2.65 -3.65
CA PRO A 52 -13.92 -3.98 -3.53
C PRO A 52 -13.09 -4.31 -4.78
N GLY A 53 -11.89 -4.85 -4.54
CA GLY A 53 -10.95 -5.19 -5.62
C GLY A 53 -10.04 -4.06 -6.08
N GLN A 54 -10.16 -2.84 -5.54
CA GLN A 54 -9.17 -1.78 -5.77
C GLN A 54 -7.85 -2.11 -5.06
N ALA A 55 -6.72 -1.70 -5.65
CA ALA A 55 -5.41 -1.85 -5.02
C ALA A 55 -5.23 -0.80 -3.91
N THR A 56 -4.71 -1.23 -2.76
CA THR A 56 -4.50 -0.42 -1.55
C THR A 56 -3.03 0.01 -1.36
N VAL A 57 -2.21 -0.04 -2.41
CA VAL A 57 -0.76 0.25 -2.33
C VAL A 57 -0.52 1.74 -2.00
N PRO A 58 0.33 2.10 -1.01
CA PRO A 58 1.42 1.32 -0.39
C PRO A 58 1.07 0.42 0.80
N GLY A 59 -0.20 0.33 1.22
CA GLY A 59 -0.62 -0.58 2.29
C GLY A 59 -2.08 -0.38 2.70
N ASP A 60 -2.67 -1.43 3.27
CA ASP A 60 -4.04 -1.43 3.82
C ASP A 60 -4.23 -0.49 5.02
N CYS A 61 -3.14 0.13 5.53
CA CYS A 61 -3.14 1.06 6.65
C CYS A 61 -2.92 2.51 6.14
N PRO A 62 -3.82 3.46 6.45
CA PRO A 62 -3.66 4.86 6.06
C PRO A 62 -2.55 5.58 6.85
N TRP A 63 -2.21 5.04 8.02
CA TRP A 63 -1.01 5.39 8.75
C TRP A 63 0.14 4.57 8.18
N SER A 64 1.23 5.21 7.77
CA SER A 64 2.42 4.50 7.28
C SER A 64 2.94 3.50 8.33
N LYS A 65 4.01 2.76 8.05
CA LYS A 65 4.84 2.10 9.08
C LYS A 65 5.55 3.13 9.98
N PHE A 66 4.88 4.19 10.40
CA PHE A 66 5.39 5.14 11.37
C PHE A 66 5.38 4.45 12.72
N VAL A 67 6.58 4.11 13.19
CA VAL A 67 6.85 3.73 14.57
C VAL A 67 7.59 4.93 15.13
N GLY A 68 6.97 5.68 16.04
CA GLY A 68 7.62 6.80 16.71
C GLY A 68 8.86 6.30 17.47
N THR A 69 9.83 7.17 17.73
CA THR A 69 11.08 6.82 18.44
C THR A 69 10.83 6.16 19.81
N TRP A 70 9.65 6.40 20.40
CA TRP A 70 9.21 5.86 21.69
C TRP A 70 7.86 5.13 21.64
N ASP A 71 7.25 5.01 20.46
CA ASP A 71 6.02 4.24 20.30
C ASP A 71 6.37 2.79 20.00
N MET A 72 5.87 1.88 20.81
CA MET A 72 5.92 0.45 20.54
C MET A 72 5.32 0.19 19.13
N PRO A 73 5.93 -0.68 18.29
CA PRO A 73 5.36 -0.97 16.98
C PRO A 73 3.88 -1.37 17.13
N CYS A 74 3.01 -0.91 16.23
CA CYS A 74 1.56 -1.07 16.42
C CYS A 74 1.12 -2.53 16.58
N HIS A 75 2.00 -3.46 16.19
CA HIS A 75 2.02 -4.82 16.67
C HIS A 75 3.46 -5.09 17.16
N PRO A 76 3.68 -5.50 18.42
CA PRO A 76 4.88 -6.27 18.76
C PRO A 76 4.99 -7.40 17.74
N PRO A 77 6.19 -7.88 17.36
CA PRO A 77 6.28 -9.19 16.73
C PRO A 77 5.66 -10.18 17.74
N GLY A 78 4.36 -10.42 17.61
CA GLY A 78 3.68 -11.41 18.41
C GLY A 78 4.43 -12.71 18.20
N ASN A 79 4.46 -13.55 19.25
CA ASN A 79 4.99 -14.91 19.13
C ASN A 79 4.47 -15.47 17.81
N SER A 80 5.39 -15.73 16.87
CA SER A 80 4.98 -16.17 15.56
C SER A 80 4.18 -17.44 15.79
N VAL A 81 3.12 -17.65 15.01
CA VAL A 81 2.40 -18.94 15.04
C VAL A 81 3.36 -20.11 14.82
N ASP A 82 4.53 -19.82 14.26
CA ASP A 82 5.61 -20.72 13.93
C ASP A 82 6.63 -20.95 15.07
N ASP A 83 6.46 -20.34 16.26
CA ASP A 83 7.36 -20.57 17.42
C ASP A 83 6.99 -21.88 18.14
N PRO A 84 7.78 -22.97 17.97
CA PRO A 84 7.43 -24.28 18.50
C PRO A 84 7.66 -24.38 20.02
N VAL A 85 8.46 -23.46 20.58
CA VAL A 85 8.90 -23.48 21.99
C VAL A 85 7.82 -22.95 22.95
N GLY A 86 6.83 -22.22 22.43
CA GLY A 86 5.80 -21.57 23.25
C GLY A 86 4.48 -22.35 23.38
N ARG A 87 4.33 -23.53 22.77
CA ARG A 87 3.06 -24.28 22.73
C ARG A 87 3.28 -25.80 22.76
N SER A 88 2.23 -26.55 23.12
CA SER A 88 2.20 -28.00 22.94
C SER A 88 2.23 -28.38 21.44
N ASN A 89 2.74 -29.57 21.13
CA ASN A 89 2.83 -30.05 19.74
C ASN A 89 1.45 -30.09 19.04
N GLU A 90 0.41 -30.50 19.76
CA GLU A 90 -0.98 -30.52 19.25
C GLU A 90 -1.50 -29.11 18.93
N GLY A 91 -1.25 -28.15 19.82
CA GLY A 91 -1.64 -26.75 19.64
C GLY A 91 -0.91 -26.09 18.46
N TYR A 92 0.35 -26.45 18.25
CA TYR A 92 1.13 -26.02 17.09
C TYR A 92 0.52 -26.54 15.77
N GLN A 93 0.21 -27.83 15.70
CA GLN A 93 -0.40 -28.46 14.52
C GLN A 93 -1.77 -27.86 14.18
N TYR A 94 -2.60 -27.59 15.21
CA TYR A 94 -3.90 -26.93 15.03
C TYR A 94 -3.76 -25.55 14.39
N LEU A 95 -2.82 -24.73 14.86
CA LEU A 95 -2.60 -23.40 14.31
C LEU A 95 -2.04 -23.44 12.89
N GLN A 96 -1.14 -24.38 12.59
CA GLN A 96 -0.62 -24.54 11.23
C GLN A 96 -1.72 -24.93 10.25
N ARG A 97 -2.64 -25.80 10.65
CA ARG A 97 -3.83 -26.13 9.86
C ARG A 97 -4.70 -24.90 9.58
N ASN A 98 -5.00 -24.11 10.61
CA ASN A 98 -5.82 -22.91 10.46
C ASN A 98 -5.14 -21.85 9.59
N LYS A 99 -3.82 -21.67 9.75
CA LYS A 99 -3.00 -20.78 8.91
C LYS A 99 -3.05 -21.21 7.44
N ALA A 100 -2.95 -22.51 7.17
CA ALA A 100 -3.06 -23.04 5.81
C ALA A 100 -4.43 -22.76 5.17
N ILE A 101 -5.53 -22.98 5.91
CA ILE A 101 -6.89 -22.70 5.46
C ILE A 101 -7.07 -21.21 5.17
N PHE A 102 -6.63 -20.35 6.07
CA PHE A 102 -6.73 -18.90 5.91
C PHE A 102 -5.92 -18.39 4.72
N ASN A 103 -4.69 -18.89 4.55
CA ASN A 103 -3.84 -18.54 3.40
C ASN A 103 -4.44 -19.03 2.08
N ALA A 104 -5.05 -20.23 2.06
CA ALA A 104 -5.77 -20.72 0.89
C ALA A 104 -6.93 -19.80 0.53
N ALA A 105 -7.73 -19.37 1.52
CA ALA A 105 -8.82 -18.41 1.31
C ALA A 105 -8.30 -17.07 0.78
N LEU A 106 -7.22 -16.53 1.36
CA LEU A 106 -6.58 -15.31 0.86
C LEU A 106 -6.06 -15.44 -0.57
N ASN A 107 -5.46 -16.59 -0.92
CA ASN A 107 -4.96 -16.84 -2.27
C ASN A 107 -6.10 -16.93 -3.29
N VAL A 108 -7.24 -17.54 -2.93
CA VAL A 108 -8.45 -17.53 -3.76
C VAL A 108 -8.96 -16.10 -3.96
N GLN A 109 -9.02 -15.29 -2.90
CA GLN A 109 -9.45 -13.89 -3.00
C GLN A 109 -8.48 -13.05 -3.87
N ARG A 110 -7.17 -13.25 -3.73
CA ARG A 110 -6.15 -12.63 -4.59
C ARG A 110 -6.27 -13.09 -6.05
N GLY A 111 -6.52 -14.38 -6.28
CA GLY A 111 -6.80 -14.95 -7.59
C GLY A 111 -8.01 -14.31 -8.25
N ASN A 112 -9.13 -14.22 -7.53
CA ASN A 112 -10.37 -13.57 -7.99
C ASN A 112 -10.15 -12.08 -8.30
N LYS A 113 -9.36 -11.37 -7.47
CA LYS A 113 -8.96 -9.98 -7.71
C LYS A 113 -8.15 -9.85 -9.00
N SER A 114 -7.20 -10.76 -9.25
CA SER A 114 -6.39 -10.77 -10.47
C SER A 114 -7.21 -11.09 -11.73
N TYR A 115 -8.16 -12.01 -11.64
CA TYR A 115 -9.07 -12.36 -12.73
C TYR A 115 -10.01 -11.20 -13.06
N SER A 116 -10.59 -10.56 -12.04
CA SER A 116 -11.41 -9.36 -12.20
C SER A 116 -10.63 -8.20 -12.83
N ALA A 117 -9.36 -8.02 -12.47
CA ALA A 117 -8.49 -7.01 -13.07
C ALA A 117 -8.21 -7.31 -14.55
N LYS A 118 -7.89 -8.56 -14.90
CA LYS A 118 -7.70 -9.00 -16.30
C LYS A 118 -8.95 -8.82 -17.15
N LYS A 119 -10.13 -9.21 -16.63
CA LYS A 119 -11.42 -9.04 -17.31
C LYS A 119 -11.73 -7.57 -17.60
N ARG A 120 -11.41 -6.66 -16.67
CA ARG A 120 -11.54 -5.22 -16.91
C ARG A 120 -10.62 -4.76 -18.03
N VAL A 121 -9.35 -5.16 -18.05
CA VAL A 121 -8.39 -4.76 -19.10
C VAL A 121 -8.77 -5.31 -20.48
N SER A 122 -9.26 -6.56 -20.58
CA SER A 122 -9.66 -7.14 -21.86
C SER A 122 -10.91 -6.48 -22.47
N LEU A 123 -11.82 -5.96 -21.64
CA LEU A 123 -13.00 -5.20 -22.08
C LEU A 123 -12.65 -3.84 -22.72
N PHE A 124 -11.44 -3.31 -22.47
CA PHE A 124 -10.97 -2.04 -23.03
C PHE A 124 -10.02 -2.20 -24.23
N SER A 125 -9.73 -3.44 -24.68
CA SER A 125 -8.76 -3.71 -25.76
C SER A 125 -9.39 -4.06 -27.12
N CYS A 126 -10.71 -3.90 -27.28
CA CYS A 126 -11.38 -4.04 -28.56
C CYS A 126 -11.68 -2.67 -29.18
N HIS A 127 -10.66 -2.02 -29.75
CA HIS A 127 -10.75 -1.04 -30.84
C HIS A 127 -9.38 -0.95 -31.52
#